data_AF-A0A395NGE9-F1
#
_entry.id   AF-A0A395NGE9-F1
#
_cell.length_a   1.000
_cell.length_b   1.000
_cell.length_c   1.000
_cell.angle_alpha   90.00
_cell.angle_beta   90.00
_cell.angle_gamma   90.00
#
_symmetry.space_group_name_H-M   'P 1'
#
loop_
_entity.id
_entity.type
_entity.pdbx_description
1 polymer ?
#
loop_
_entity_poly.entity_id
_entity_poly.type
_entity_poly.pdbx_seq_one_letter_code
_entity_poly.pdbx_strand_id
1 'polypeptide(L)'
;MEGLPSEFTLFSRLPTELRIKIWESVPRPCRVIGALPPASDWYRHYFRAIGTRASSGGEDREAGFQQRYHYRYIVQPKKHAIFPPLQANREARSVWLPRFFQPSRHSRVADVNIRFDTPFISYDTDIFTVFDGWPSRGIPDDTLFNDLPAGHSNEPMDGFIALDRGQIRNIALCEISWNIKPFTNAIAIRELPNLKTLTIMALGPDASCEPKSLASQGSGGDIAYSLDVLEMLAVDIQRTTCEIHELPLELVHKSPFLNDARLRNPIILSPDIRPIFRYKTFMLSLLWHELRQNNAAEAISQSWWAYTDYLFKHKPEDDKCPLRLGGCGEHGHTKQEMAEWKPKFDINYKLLCPIEWQDELKHIGIIKA
;
A
#
# COMPACT_ATOMS: atom_id res chain seq x y z
N MET A 1 16.74 -12.73 -12.22
CA MET A 1 16.24 -13.66 -11.19
C MET A 1 15.68 -14.87 -11.90
N GLU A 2 16.39 -15.99 -11.83
CA GLU A 2 15.94 -17.27 -12.39
C GLU A 2 14.59 -17.65 -11.77
N GLY A 3 13.63 -18.06 -12.61
CA GLY A 3 12.34 -18.55 -12.15
C GLY A 3 12.57 -19.69 -11.17
N LEU A 4 11.99 -19.61 -9.98
CA LEU A 4 12.03 -20.71 -9.03
C LEU A 4 11.51 -21.98 -9.74
N PRO A 5 12.28 -23.07 -9.76
CA PRO A 5 11.87 -24.29 -10.42
C PRO A 5 10.55 -24.76 -9.79
N SER A 6 9.56 -25.04 -10.64
CA SER A 6 8.27 -25.61 -10.25
C SER A 6 8.38 -27.02 -9.67
N GLU A 7 9.58 -27.62 -9.71
CA GLU A 7 9.90 -28.95 -9.22
C GLU A 7 10.91 -28.86 -8.07
N PHE A 8 10.45 -29.15 -6.85
CA PHE A 8 11.34 -29.28 -5.70
C PHE A 8 11.93 -30.69 -5.68
N THR A 9 13.26 -30.78 -5.82
CA THR A 9 13.97 -32.05 -5.68
C THR A 9 13.79 -32.62 -4.28
N LEU A 10 13.29 -33.85 -4.17
CA LEU A 10 13.17 -34.55 -2.91
C LEU A 10 14.53 -35.18 -2.53
N PHE A 11 15.10 -34.76 -1.42
CA PHE A 11 16.42 -35.22 -0.95
C PHE A 11 16.35 -36.55 -0.18
N SER A 12 15.70 -37.58 -0.72
CA SER A 12 15.37 -38.83 0.00
C SER A 12 16.57 -39.61 0.58
N ARG A 13 17.79 -39.36 0.09
CA ARG A 13 19.02 -40.00 0.56
C ARG A 13 19.69 -39.29 1.74
N LEU A 14 19.21 -38.12 2.15
CA LEU A 14 19.76 -37.38 3.28
C LEU A 14 19.10 -37.79 4.61
N PRO A 15 19.87 -37.79 5.73
CA PRO A 15 19.30 -37.85 7.08
C PRO A 15 18.20 -36.81 7.29
N THR A 16 17.20 -37.16 8.10
CA THR A 16 16.01 -36.33 8.35
C THR A 16 16.39 -34.94 8.87
N GLU A 17 17.42 -34.85 9.71
CA GLU A 17 17.90 -33.60 10.28
C GLU A 17 18.42 -32.64 9.20
N LEU A 18 19.13 -33.17 8.20
CA LEU A 18 19.61 -32.38 7.07
C LEU A 18 18.47 -31.99 6.13
N ARG A 19 17.48 -32.87 5.91
CA ARG A 19 16.28 -32.55 5.12
C ARG A 19 15.47 -31.43 5.74
N ILE A 20 15.26 -31.46 7.06
CA ILE A 20 14.57 -30.39 7.80
C ILE A 20 15.35 -29.07 7.67
N LYS A 21 16.66 -29.07 7.85
CA LYS A 21 17.48 -27.85 7.68
C LYS A 21 17.38 -27.28 6.27
N ILE A 22 17.31 -28.14 5.25
CA ILE A 22 17.07 -27.68 3.87
C ILE A 22 15.71 -26.99 3.79
N TRP A 23 14.64 -27.59 4.32
CA TRP A 23 13.33 -26.96 4.32
C TRP A 23 13.33 -25.63 5.04
N GLU A 24 13.95 -25.52 6.22
CA GLU A 24 14.06 -24.28 7.00
C GLU A 24 14.88 -23.20 6.30
N SER A 25 15.82 -23.59 5.42
CA SER A 25 16.64 -22.66 4.65
C SER A 25 15.94 -22.04 3.44
N VAL A 26 14.79 -22.60 3.01
CA VAL A 26 14.06 -22.07 1.86
C VAL A 26 13.52 -20.67 2.18
N PRO A 27 13.88 -19.64 1.41
CA PRO A 27 13.45 -18.28 1.68
C PRO A 27 11.93 -18.17 1.52
N ARG A 28 11.28 -17.59 2.53
CA ARG A 28 9.86 -17.24 2.47
C ARG A 28 9.67 -16.04 1.53
N PRO A 29 8.62 -16.03 0.71
CA PRO A 29 8.33 -14.90 -0.16
C PRO A 29 7.93 -13.69 0.70
N CYS A 30 8.40 -12.52 0.27
CA CYS A 30 7.82 -11.25 0.68
C CYS A 30 6.62 -10.97 -0.22
N ARG A 31 5.45 -10.68 0.36
CA ARG A 31 4.22 -10.43 -0.39
C ARG A 31 3.54 -9.18 0.13
N VAL A 32 2.90 -8.43 -0.74
CA VAL A 32 1.99 -7.34 -0.37
C VAL A 32 0.59 -7.90 -0.34
N ILE A 33 -0.10 -7.71 0.78
CA ILE A 33 -1.46 -8.17 1.03
C ILE A 33 -2.32 -6.97 1.41
N GLY A 34 -3.41 -6.73 0.70
CA GLY A 34 -4.32 -5.62 1.01
C GLY A 34 -5.75 -5.94 0.64
N ALA A 35 -6.68 -5.45 1.44
CA ALA A 35 -8.10 -5.55 1.15
C ALA A 35 -8.47 -4.48 0.10
N LEU A 36 -9.16 -4.91 -0.95
CA LEU A 36 -9.76 -4.03 -1.95
C LEU A 36 -11.21 -4.44 -2.17
N PRO A 37 -12.14 -3.47 -2.35
CA PRO A 37 -13.47 -3.81 -2.82
C PRO A 37 -13.39 -4.35 -4.25
N PRO A 38 -14.42 -5.06 -4.75
CA PRO A 38 -14.46 -5.53 -6.12
C PRO A 38 -14.08 -4.43 -7.11
N ALA A 39 -13.35 -4.81 -8.15
CA ALA A 39 -13.01 -3.93 -9.27
C ALA A 39 -14.24 -3.63 -10.15
N SER A 40 -15.36 -3.22 -9.55
CA SER A 40 -16.57 -2.76 -10.23
C SER A 40 -16.46 -1.29 -10.62
N ASP A 41 -17.46 -0.83 -11.38
CA ASP A 41 -17.50 0.48 -12.02
C ASP A 41 -17.40 1.68 -11.06
N TRP A 42 -17.63 1.50 -9.76
CA TRP A 42 -17.53 2.56 -8.73
C TRP A 42 -16.16 3.26 -8.69
N TYR A 43 -15.05 2.53 -8.91
CA TYR A 43 -13.71 3.15 -8.96
C TYR A 43 -13.65 4.16 -10.13
N ARG A 44 -14.42 3.93 -11.21
CA ARG A 44 -14.61 4.86 -12.32
C ARG A 44 -15.34 6.12 -11.89
N HIS A 45 -16.35 6.00 -11.02
CA HIS A 45 -17.20 7.11 -10.57
C HIS A 45 -16.48 8.04 -9.60
N TYR A 46 -15.70 7.49 -8.67
CA TYR A 46 -14.92 8.27 -7.69
C TYR A 46 -13.73 8.99 -8.36
N PHE A 47 -13.13 8.37 -9.39
CA PHE A 47 -11.99 8.91 -10.14
C PHE A 47 -12.36 9.33 -11.57
N ARG A 48 -13.57 9.86 -11.80
CA ARG A 48 -14.04 10.32 -13.13
C ARG A 48 -13.12 11.37 -13.80
N ALA A 49 -12.19 11.96 -13.04
CA ALA A 49 -11.13 12.81 -13.58
C ALA A 49 -10.06 12.06 -14.41
N ILE A 50 -10.02 10.71 -14.39
CA ILE A 50 -8.92 9.89 -14.95
C ILE A 50 -9.27 9.22 -16.30
N GLY A 51 -10.43 9.53 -16.89
CA GLY A 51 -10.77 9.15 -18.27
C GLY A 51 -11.16 7.68 -18.52
N THR A 52 -11.44 7.36 -19.78
CA THR A 52 -12.14 6.17 -20.33
C THR A 52 -11.50 4.79 -20.10
N ARG A 53 -10.42 4.68 -19.33
CA ARG A 53 -9.74 3.39 -19.05
C ARG A 53 -10.51 2.48 -18.12
N ALA A 54 -11.34 3.10 -17.29
CA ALA A 54 -12.53 2.53 -16.70
C ALA A 54 -13.55 1.96 -17.70
N SER A 55 -13.26 1.42 -18.88
CA SER A 55 -14.35 0.93 -19.77
C SER A 55 -14.01 -0.29 -20.62
N SER A 56 -12.74 -0.67 -20.72
CA SER A 56 -12.31 -1.72 -21.64
C SER A 56 -11.73 -2.89 -20.86
N GLY A 57 -12.59 -3.85 -20.54
CA GLY A 57 -12.18 -5.10 -19.92
C GLY A 57 -13.38 -5.91 -19.43
N GLY A 58 -14.16 -6.47 -20.37
CA GLY A 58 -15.09 -7.55 -20.10
C GLY A 58 -16.55 -7.19 -20.35
N GLU A 59 -17.05 -7.60 -21.51
CA GLU A 59 -18.40 -8.12 -21.65
C GLU A 59 -18.58 -9.23 -20.59
N ASP A 60 -19.17 -8.92 -19.45
CA ASP A 60 -19.72 -9.92 -18.54
C ASP A 60 -20.98 -9.34 -17.88
N ARG A 61 -21.98 -9.10 -18.73
CA ARG A 61 -23.37 -8.86 -18.32
C ARG A 61 -24.05 -10.12 -17.75
N GLU A 62 -23.33 -11.24 -17.57
CA GLU A 62 -23.90 -12.52 -17.14
C GLU A 62 -23.52 -13.00 -15.72
N ALA A 63 -22.68 -12.29 -14.96
CA ALA A 63 -22.27 -12.77 -13.62
C ALA A 63 -23.17 -12.25 -12.46
N GLY A 64 -24.47 -12.48 -12.54
CA GLY A 64 -25.47 -12.20 -11.47
C GLY A 64 -25.27 -12.98 -10.15
N PHE A 65 -24.13 -13.67 -9.98
CA PHE A 65 -23.77 -14.45 -8.79
C PHE A 65 -22.41 -14.07 -8.17
N GLN A 66 -21.60 -13.21 -8.81
CA GLN A 66 -20.21 -12.96 -8.39
C GLN A 66 -19.99 -11.72 -7.49
N GLN A 67 -21.00 -10.88 -7.24
CA GLN A 67 -20.92 -9.72 -6.34
C GLN A 67 -21.28 -10.03 -4.86
N ARG A 68 -21.08 -11.26 -4.37
CA ARG A 68 -21.46 -11.63 -2.98
C ARG A 68 -20.56 -11.03 -1.89
N TYR A 69 -19.34 -10.58 -2.23
CA TYR A 69 -18.35 -10.12 -1.27
C TYR A 69 -18.05 -8.64 -1.41
N HIS A 70 -18.02 -7.94 -0.29
CA HIS A 70 -17.74 -6.51 -0.21
C HIS A 70 -16.24 -6.22 -0.38
N TYR A 71 -15.36 -7.14 0.06
CA TYR A 71 -13.91 -6.99 -0.04
C TYR A 71 -13.19 -8.29 -0.39
N ARG A 72 -12.03 -8.14 -1.02
CA ARG A 72 -11.09 -9.22 -1.33
C ARG A 72 -9.69 -8.85 -0.85
N TYR A 73 -9.04 -9.74 -0.09
CA TYR A 73 -7.62 -9.65 0.19
C TYR A 73 -6.82 -10.13 -1.02
N ILE A 74 -6.22 -9.18 -1.71
CA ILE A 74 -5.39 -9.40 -2.90
C ILE A 74 -3.94 -9.58 -2.47
N VAL A 75 -3.23 -10.45 -3.18
CA VAL A 75 -1.82 -10.77 -2.91
C VAL A 75 -0.97 -10.53 -4.15
N GLN A 76 0.13 -9.81 -3.96
CA GLN A 76 1.18 -9.66 -4.96
C GLN A 76 2.55 -10.04 -4.36
N PRO A 77 3.45 -10.67 -5.12
CA PRO A 77 3.25 -11.17 -6.48
C PRO A 77 2.28 -12.36 -6.53
N LYS A 78 1.40 -12.42 -7.54
CA LYS A 78 0.43 -13.53 -7.71
C LYS A 78 1.09 -14.91 -7.76
N LYS A 79 2.29 -15.02 -8.34
CA LYS A 79 3.10 -16.25 -8.37
C LYS A 79 3.48 -16.79 -6.98
N HIS A 80 3.42 -15.96 -5.94
CA HIS A 80 3.69 -16.33 -4.56
C HIS A 80 2.43 -16.35 -3.69
N ALA A 81 1.24 -16.32 -4.31
CA ALA A 81 -0.02 -16.44 -3.58
C ALA A 81 -0.06 -17.70 -2.68
N ILE A 82 0.59 -18.78 -3.11
CA ILE A 82 0.87 -19.94 -2.27
C ILE A 82 2.39 -20.17 -2.23
N PHE A 83 2.95 -20.29 -1.02
CA PHE A 83 4.36 -20.59 -0.83
C PHE A 83 4.65 -22.03 -1.30
N PRO A 84 5.51 -22.24 -2.33
CA PRO A 84 5.64 -23.55 -2.96
C PRO A 84 5.96 -24.73 -2.02
N PRO A 85 6.80 -24.58 -0.97
CA PRO A 85 7.05 -25.65 -0.01
C PRO A 85 5.81 -26.19 0.72
N LEU A 86 4.73 -25.43 0.84
CA LEU A 86 3.47 -25.92 1.44
C LEU A 86 2.77 -26.97 0.56
N GLN A 87 3.07 -26.97 -0.74
CA GLN A 87 2.54 -27.91 -1.73
C GLN A 87 3.52 -29.04 -2.06
N ALA A 88 4.81 -28.90 -1.74
CA ALA A 88 5.86 -29.85 -2.14
C ALA A 88 5.66 -31.27 -1.58
N ASN A 89 5.62 -31.44 -0.25
CA ASN A 89 5.41 -32.74 0.41
C ASN A 89 4.99 -32.56 1.89
N ARG A 90 4.72 -33.68 2.58
CA ARG A 90 4.30 -33.69 4.00
C ARG A 90 5.35 -33.13 4.95
N GLU A 91 6.63 -33.39 4.70
CA GLU A 91 7.74 -32.94 5.54
C GLU A 91 7.90 -31.42 5.47
N ALA A 92 7.99 -30.86 4.26
CA ALA A 92 8.04 -29.43 4.04
C ALA A 92 6.83 -28.70 4.66
N ARG A 93 5.63 -29.29 4.52
CA ARG A 93 4.41 -28.77 5.15
C ARG A 93 4.50 -28.79 6.68
N SER A 94 5.06 -29.84 7.28
CA SER A 94 5.21 -29.92 8.74
C SER A 94 6.15 -28.85 9.31
N VAL A 95 7.17 -28.44 8.54
CA VAL A 95 8.11 -27.37 8.91
C VAL A 95 7.46 -25.99 8.78
N TRP A 96 6.73 -25.76 7.68
CA TRP A 96 6.29 -24.42 7.31
C TRP A 96 4.88 -24.07 7.75
N LEU A 97 3.92 -25.00 7.68
CA LEU A 97 2.51 -24.73 7.97
C LEU A 97 2.27 -24.06 9.34
N PRO A 98 2.94 -24.44 10.44
CA PRO A 98 2.78 -23.77 11.72
C PRO A 98 3.21 -22.30 11.76
N ARG A 99 3.96 -21.84 10.75
CA ARG A 99 4.44 -20.45 10.62
C ARG A 99 3.48 -19.56 9.83
N PHE A 100 2.38 -20.11 9.32
CA PHE A 100 1.38 -19.36 8.57
C PHE A 100 0.05 -19.33 9.34
N PHE A 101 -0.58 -18.17 9.35
CA PHE A 101 -1.97 -18.01 9.68
C PHE A 101 -2.85 -18.50 8.52
N GLN A 102 -3.89 -19.26 8.85
CA GLN A 102 -4.86 -19.78 7.88
C GLN A 102 -6.20 -19.06 8.10
N PRO A 103 -6.45 -17.94 7.39
CA PRO A 103 -7.74 -17.28 7.49
C PRO A 103 -8.83 -18.20 6.92
N SER A 104 -10.05 -18.06 7.45
CA SER A 104 -11.22 -18.62 6.77
C SER A 104 -11.32 -18.00 5.38
N ARG A 105 -11.51 -18.82 4.33
CA ARG A 105 -11.59 -18.33 2.94
C ARG A 105 -12.62 -17.21 2.77
N HIS A 106 -13.69 -17.29 3.56
CA HIS A 106 -14.72 -16.28 3.67
C HIS A 106 -14.89 -15.92 5.14
N SER A 107 -14.99 -14.62 5.42
CA SER A 107 -15.25 -14.09 6.76
C SER A 107 -16.33 -13.01 6.66
N ARG A 108 -17.20 -12.93 7.68
CA ARG A 108 -18.15 -11.83 7.83
C ARG A 108 -17.82 -11.10 9.12
N VAL A 109 -17.49 -9.81 9.01
CA VAL A 109 -17.12 -8.95 10.15
C VAL A 109 -17.91 -7.65 10.02
N ALA A 110 -18.68 -7.28 11.04
CA ALA A 110 -19.48 -6.05 11.07
C ALA A 110 -20.29 -5.83 9.76
N ASP A 111 -21.01 -6.87 9.32
CA ASP A 111 -21.80 -6.92 8.07
C ASP A 111 -21.01 -6.85 6.75
N VAL A 112 -19.69 -6.77 6.81
CA VAL A 112 -18.82 -6.83 5.63
C VAL A 112 -18.43 -8.28 5.34
N ASN A 113 -18.68 -8.72 4.10
CA ASN A 113 -18.27 -10.03 3.58
C ASN A 113 -16.90 -9.91 2.92
N ILE A 114 -15.93 -10.67 3.44
CA ILE A 114 -14.52 -10.63 3.02
C ILE A 114 -14.15 -11.98 2.43
N ARG A 115 -13.41 -11.96 1.33
CA ARG A 115 -12.78 -13.14 0.73
C ARG A 115 -11.27 -13.03 0.74
N PHE A 116 -10.60 -14.09 1.18
CA PHE A 116 -9.15 -14.21 1.08
C PHE A 116 -8.76 -14.95 -0.21
N ASP A 117 -7.99 -14.31 -1.09
CA ASP A 117 -7.50 -14.96 -2.31
C ASP A 117 -6.23 -15.80 -2.08
N THR A 118 -5.58 -15.66 -0.92
CA THR A 118 -4.55 -16.58 -0.44
C THR A 118 -5.05 -17.42 0.75
N PRO A 119 -4.74 -18.72 0.80
CA PRO A 119 -5.08 -19.57 1.93
C PRO A 119 -4.09 -19.46 3.11
N PHE A 120 -2.94 -18.80 2.94
CA PHE A 120 -1.89 -18.73 3.95
C PHE A 120 -1.31 -17.32 4.03
N ILE A 121 -1.22 -16.78 5.25
CA ILE A 121 -0.65 -15.46 5.57
C ILE A 121 0.51 -15.64 6.54
N SER A 122 1.60 -14.91 6.33
CA SER A 122 2.79 -14.89 7.17
C SER A 122 2.93 -13.51 7.78
N TYR A 123 2.57 -13.36 9.06
CA TYR A 123 2.76 -12.10 9.80
C TYR A 123 4.23 -11.68 9.91
N ASP A 124 5.17 -12.60 9.71
CA ASP A 124 6.60 -12.33 9.74
C ASP A 124 7.11 -11.64 8.47
N THR A 125 6.60 -12.02 7.30
CA THR A 125 7.21 -11.69 6.00
C THR A 125 6.27 -10.96 5.05
N ASP A 126 4.95 -11.08 5.24
CA ASP A 126 4.00 -10.32 4.44
C ASP A 126 3.95 -8.87 4.92
N ILE A 127 3.71 -7.99 3.95
CA ILE A 127 3.54 -6.56 4.10
C ILE A 127 2.05 -6.27 3.92
N PHE A 128 1.38 -5.85 4.99
CA PHE A 128 -0.06 -5.54 4.96
C PHE A 128 -0.28 -4.10 4.55
N THR A 129 -1.17 -3.84 3.61
CA THR A 129 -1.35 -2.49 3.06
C THR A 129 -2.81 -2.08 3.04
N VAL A 130 -3.04 -0.79 3.27
CA VAL A 130 -4.29 -0.10 2.94
C VAL A 130 -4.01 0.64 1.64
N PHE A 131 -4.62 0.16 0.56
CA PHE A 131 -4.47 0.79 -0.74
C PHE A 131 -5.29 2.08 -0.84
N ASP A 132 -4.91 2.94 -1.79
CA ASP A 132 -5.70 4.08 -2.23
C ASP A 132 -7.13 3.60 -2.62
N GLY A 133 -8.16 4.32 -2.16
CA GLY A 133 -9.56 4.02 -2.44
C GLY A 133 -10.29 3.37 -1.27
N TRP A 134 -9.72 3.37 -0.06
CA TRP A 134 -10.43 2.95 1.16
C TRP A 134 -11.55 3.96 1.49
N PRO A 135 -12.83 3.60 1.35
CA PRO A 135 -13.91 4.54 1.62
C PRO A 135 -13.98 4.83 3.12
N SER A 136 -14.33 6.07 3.48
CA SER A 136 -14.50 6.52 4.87
C SER A 136 -15.44 5.65 5.70
N ARG A 137 -16.40 4.97 5.04
CA ARG A 137 -17.42 4.12 5.67
C ARG A 137 -17.29 2.64 5.33
N GLY A 138 -16.21 2.21 4.68
CA GLY A 138 -16.06 0.81 4.27
C GLY A 138 -17.04 0.32 3.20
N ILE A 139 -17.99 1.13 2.77
CA ILE A 139 -18.85 0.85 1.62
C ILE A 139 -18.71 2.07 0.70
N PRO A 140 -18.51 1.87 -0.62
CA PRO A 140 -18.59 2.99 -1.56
C PRO A 140 -19.96 3.65 -1.42
N ASP A 141 -19.97 4.86 -0.88
CA ASP A 141 -21.17 5.71 -0.86
C ASP A 141 -21.46 6.08 -2.31
N ASP A 142 -22.45 5.42 -2.92
CA ASP A 142 -22.92 5.72 -4.27
C ASP A 142 -23.87 6.93 -4.22
N THR A 143 -23.40 8.03 -3.60
CA THR A 143 -24.17 9.25 -3.29
C THR A 143 -24.72 9.99 -4.51
N LEU A 144 -24.43 9.51 -5.72
CA LEU A 144 -24.96 10.05 -6.96
C LEU A 144 -26.18 9.28 -7.49
N PHE A 145 -26.45 8.05 -7.03
CA PHE A 145 -27.53 7.22 -7.58
C PHE A 145 -28.39 6.48 -6.56
N ASN A 146 -27.93 6.30 -5.32
CA ASN A 146 -28.77 5.69 -4.29
C ASN A 146 -28.54 6.38 -2.94
N ASP A 147 -29.60 6.99 -2.41
CA ASP A 147 -29.71 7.24 -0.98
C ASP A 147 -29.68 5.88 -0.27
N LEU A 148 -28.49 5.44 0.14
CA LEU A 148 -28.38 4.30 1.04
C LEU A 148 -29.14 4.65 2.32
N PRO A 149 -30.07 3.81 2.79
CA PRO A 149 -30.82 4.10 4.01
C PRO A 149 -29.84 4.30 5.16
N ALA A 150 -30.05 5.39 5.90
CA ALA A 150 -29.24 5.89 7.01
C ALA A 150 -29.21 4.95 8.23
N GLY A 151 -28.79 3.70 8.03
CA GLY A 151 -28.75 2.63 9.03
C GLY A 151 -27.40 1.94 9.18
N HIS A 152 -26.38 2.30 8.38
CA HIS A 152 -25.04 1.75 8.54
C HIS A 152 -24.23 2.62 9.51
N SER A 153 -23.64 1.98 10.51
CA SER A 153 -22.82 2.61 11.55
C SER A 153 -21.86 3.65 10.94
N ASN A 154 -21.83 4.85 11.52
CA ASN A 154 -20.88 5.92 11.16
C ASN A 154 -19.40 5.57 11.49
N GLU A 155 -19.09 4.31 11.78
CA GLU A 155 -17.77 3.87 12.20
C GLU A 155 -16.88 3.59 10.98
N PRO A 156 -15.64 4.11 10.98
CA PRO A 156 -14.69 3.85 9.92
C PRO A 156 -14.34 2.36 9.88
N MET A 157 -14.28 1.79 8.68
CA MET A 157 -13.95 0.39 8.50
C MET A 157 -12.45 0.14 8.70
N ASP A 158 -12.13 -0.89 9.48
CA ASP A 158 -10.76 -1.34 9.74
C ASP A 158 -10.03 -1.77 8.45
N GLY A 159 -8.90 -1.15 8.13
CA GLY A 159 -8.06 -1.49 6.97
C GLY A 159 -7.44 -2.89 7.02
N PHE A 160 -7.36 -3.49 8.21
CA PHE A 160 -6.86 -4.84 8.46
C PHE A 160 -7.97 -5.77 8.95
N ILE A 161 -9.22 -5.51 8.55
CA ILE A 161 -10.38 -6.30 8.94
C ILE A 161 -10.18 -7.82 8.77
N ALA A 162 -10.60 -8.61 9.76
CA ALA A 162 -10.38 -10.05 9.83
C ALA A 162 -8.91 -10.52 9.91
N LEU A 163 -7.97 -9.60 10.14
CA LEU A 163 -6.59 -9.91 10.54
C LEU A 163 -6.38 -9.59 12.02
N ASP A 164 -5.35 -10.20 12.63
CA ASP A 164 -4.95 -9.93 13.99
C ASP A 164 -3.92 -8.79 14.02
N ARG A 165 -4.38 -7.58 14.37
CA ARG A 165 -3.54 -6.39 14.52
C ARG A 165 -2.36 -6.60 15.48
N GLY A 166 -2.54 -7.44 16.51
CA GLY A 166 -1.50 -7.79 17.46
C GLY A 166 -0.36 -8.57 16.83
N GLN A 167 -0.55 -9.23 15.68
CA GLN A 167 0.50 -9.99 15.02
C GLN A 167 1.13 -9.27 13.82
N ILE A 168 0.53 -8.18 13.33
CA ILE A 168 1.05 -7.43 12.18
C ILE A 168 2.43 -6.81 12.50
N ARG A 169 3.45 -7.18 11.71
CA ARG A 169 4.83 -6.69 11.86
C ARG A 169 5.29 -5.77 10.74
N ASN A 170 4.73 -5.90 9.54
CA ASN A 170 5.13 -5.11 8.40
C ASN A 170 3.89 -4.51 7.74
N ILE A 171 3.85 -3.20 7.60
CA ILE A 171 2.80 -2.51 6.84
C ILE A 171 3.40 -1.76 5.66
N ALA A 172 2.58 -1.52 4.64
CA ALA A 172 2.86 -0.58 3.58
C ALA A 172 1.82 0.55 3.59
N LEU A 173 2.29 1.76 3.33
CA LEU A 173 1.48 2.93 3.10
C LEU A 173 1.62 3.28 1.62
N CYS A 174 0.54 3.07 0.87
CA CYS A 174 0.38 3.67 -0.44
C CYS A 174 0.12 5.18 -0.28
N GLU A 175 0.11 5.92 -1.39
CA GLU A 175 -0.16 7.36 -1.32
C GLU A 175 -1.58 7.65 -0.83
N ILE A 176 -1.69 8.65 0.06
CA ILE A 176 -2.97 9.12 0.59
C ILE A 176 -3.71 9.83 -0.54
N SER A 177 -4.81 9.26 -1.01
CA SER A 177 -5.76 9.99 -1.83
C SER A 177 -6.67 10.85 -0.97
N TRP A 178 -6.61 12.16 -1.18
CA TRP A 178 -7.62 13.16 -0.83
C TRP A 178 -7.97 13.36 0.67
N ASN A 179 -8.18 12.30 1.44
CA ASN A 179 -8.68 12.32 2.80
C ASN A 179 -7.76 11.52 3.76
N ILE A 180 -6.96 12.26 4.53
CA ILE A 180 -6.04 11.68 5.51
C ILE A 180 -6.80 10.95 6.63
N LYS A 181 -8.00 11.42 7.01
CA LYS A 181 -8.71 10.91 8.19
C LYS A 181 -9.17 9.45 8.02
N PRO A 182 -9.90 9.06 6.95
CA PRO A 182 -10.20 7.67 6.65
C PRO A 182 -8.96 6.78 6.55
N PHE A 183 -7.90 7.28 5.91
CA PHE A 183 -6.67 6.53 5.73
C PHE A 183 -5.99 6.22 7.07
N THR A 184 -5.81 7.24 7.91
CA THR A 184 -5.22 7.10 9.25
C THR A 184 -6.08 6.25 10.17
N ASN A 185 -7.41 6.38 10.11
CA ASN A 185 -8.33 5.52 10.86
C ASN A 185 -8.23 4.06 10.41
N ALA A 186 -8.15 3.79 9.11
CA ALA A 186 -8.02 2.44 8.58
C ALA A 186 -6.71 1.76 9.04
N ILE A 187 -5.63 2.53 9.12
CA ILE A 187 -4.34 2.04 9.62
C ILE A 187 -4.35 1.91 11.15
N ALA A 188 -4.90 2.91 11.85
CA ALA A 188 -4.91 3.05 13.31
C ALA A 188 -3.56 2.63 13.93
N ILE A 189 -2.50 3.38 13.64
CA ILE A 189 -1.11 3.01 13.93
C ILE A 189 -0.84 2.62 15.39
N ARG A 190 -1.60 3.20 16.34
CA ARG A 190 -1.50 2.89 17.77
C ARG A 190 -1.92 1.47 18.13
N GLU A 191 -2.74 0.87 17.29
CA GLU A 191 -3.26 -0.49 17.47
C GLU A 191 -2.36 -1.55 16.84
N LEU A 192 -1.16 -1.18 16.39
CA LEU A 192 -0.16 -2.07 15.81
C LEU A 192 1.08 -2.19 16.74
N PRO A 193 0.94 -2.86 17.90
CA PRO A 193 1.97 -2.86 18.95
C PRO A 193 3.27 -3.59 18.55
N ASN A 194 3.18 -4.51 17.58
CA ASN A 194 4.30 -5.34 17.13
C ASN A 194 4.86 -4.89 15.76
N LEU A 195 4.51 -3.68 15.32
CA LEU A 195 5.03 -3.11 14.08
C LEU A 195 6.56 -3.00 14.12
N LYS A 196 7.22 -3.64 13.15
CA LYS A 196 8.67 -3.60 12.94
C LYS A 196 9.07 -2.77 11.74
N THR A 197 8.27 -2.82 10.67
CA THR A 197 8.60 -2.16 9.40
C THR A 197 7.41 -1.41 8.84
N LEU A 198 7.61 -0.15 8.47
CA LEU A 198 6.68 0.66 7.71
C LEU A 198 7.28 0.96 6.33
N THR A 199 6.62 0.48 5.29
CA THR A 199 7.06 0.67 3.90
C THR A 199 6.31 1.83 3.27
N ILE A 200 7.03 2.83 2.75
CA ILE A 200 6.46 3.77 1.80
C ILE A 200 6.41 3.07 0.44
N MET A 201 5.21 2.67 0.02
CA MET A 201 5.00 1.87 -1.19
C MET A 201 4.61 2.77 -2.35
N ALA A 202 5.48 2.86 -3.34
CA ALA A 202 5.15 3.41 -4.64
C ALA A 202 4.41 2.38 -5.48
N LEU A 203 3.35 2.81 -6.15
CA LEU A 203 2.76 2.01 -7.21
C LEU A 203 3.53 2.32 -8.49
N GLY A 204 3.72 1.30 -9.32
CA GLY A 204 4.44 1.43 -10.58
C GLY A 204 3.61 2.15 -11.64
N PRO A 205 4.19 2.32 -12.84
CA PRO A 205 3.45 2.83 -13.98
C PRO A 205 2.19 2.00 -14.31
N ASP A 206 1.21 2.64 -14.93
CA ASP A 206 0.01 1.98 -15.44
C ASP A 206 0.39 0.86 -16.44
N ALA A 207 -0.08 -0.36 -16.15
CA ALA A 207 0.16 -1.54 -16.97
C ALA A 207 -0.50 -1.48 -18.35
N SER A 208 -1.52 -0.63 -18.53
CA SER A 208 -2.21 -0.43 -19.81
C SER A 208 -1.44 0.48 -20.77
N CYS A 209 -0.39 1.16 -20.30
CA CYS A 209 0.50 1.94 -21.14
C CYS A 209 1.64 1.07 -21.66
N GLU A 210 2.00 1.26 -22.94
CA GLU A 210 3.26 0.69 -23.45
C GLU A 210 4.44 1.23 -22.65
N PRO A 211 5.38 0.38 -22.21
CA PRO A 211 6.58 0.83 -21.51
C PRO A 211 7.34 1.87 -22.33
N LYS A 212 7.44 3.09 -21.78
CA LYS A 212 8.27 4.18 -22.30
C LYS A 212 9.35 4.52 -21.30
N SER A 213 10.38 5.25 -21.72
CA SER A 213 11.48 5.63 -20.82
C SER A 213 10.98 6.46 -19.63
N LEU A 214 11.15 5.92 -18.42
CA LEU A 214 10.91 6.59 -17.14
C LEU A 214 12.02 7.58 -16.77
N ALA A 215 13.12 7.57 -17.53
CA ALA A 215 14.23 8.50 -17.41
C ALA A 215 14.05 9.80 -18.22
N SER A 216 12.94 9.93 -18.97
CA SER A 216 12.64 11.17 -19.70
C SER A 216 12.40 12.34 -18.71
N GLN A 217 12.93 13.53 -19.06
CA GLN A 217 12.88 14.69 -18.18
C GLN A 217 11.42 15.05 -17.85
N GLY A 218 11.10 15.20 -16.56
CA GLY A 218 9.85 15.80 -16.12
C GLY A 218 9.70 17.15 -16.82
N SER A 219 8.58 17.37 -17.51
CA SER A 219 8.31 18.64 -18.17
C SER A 219 8.17 19.68 -17.07
N GLY A 220 9.19 20.54 -16.88
CA GLY A 220 9.21 21.61 -15.88
C GLY A 220 8.18 22.74 -16.12
N GLY A 221 7.01 22.41 -16.66
CA GLY A 221 5.86 23.29 -16.89
C GLY A 221 4.58 22.71 -16.29
N ASP A 222 3.57 23.56 -16.11
CA ASP A 222 2.32 23.33 -15.38
C ASP A 222 1.82 21.85 -15.35
N ILE A 223 1.97 21.27 -14.16
CA ILE A 223 2.14 19.83 -13.90
C ILE A 223 0.79 19.11 -13.70
N ALA A 224 -0.23 19.51 -14.46
CA ALA A 224 -1.56 18.91 -14.35
C ALA A 224 -1.89 17.96 -15.52
N TYR A 225 -1.19 18.05 -16.67
CA TYR A 225 -1.64 17.38 -17.90
C TYR A 225 -0.55 16.88 -18.87
N SER A 226 0.74 16.89 -18.52
CA SER A 226 1.84 16.76 -19.51
C SER A 226 2.69 15.48 -19.44
N LEU A 227 2.23 14.42 -18.78
CA LEU A 227 3.02 13.19 -18.66
C LEU A 227 2.37 12.01 -19.39
N ASP A 228 3.17 11.36 -20.24
CA ASP A 228 2.78 10.21 -21.04
C ASP A 228 2.51 8.94 -20.21
N VAL A 229 3.08 8.88 -19.00
CA VAL A 229 3.04 7.72 -18.11
C VAL A 229 2.61 8.17 -16.71
N LEU A 230 1.58 7.51 -16.19
CA LEU A 230 0.99 7.78 -14.88
C LEU A 230 1.12 6.55 -13.98
N GLU A 231 1.07 6.75 -12.66
CA GLU A 231 1.02 5.64 -11.69
C GLU A 231 -0.25 4.79 -11.88
N MET A 232 -0.13 3.48 -11.65
CA MET A 232 -1.25 2.54 -11.68
C MET A 232 -2.23 2.81 -10.53
N LEU A 233 -3.51 2.57 -10.76
CA LEU A 233 -4.52 2.69 -9.71
C LEU A 233 -4.48 1.44 -8.81
N ALA A 234 -4.92 1.60 -7.57
CA ALA A 234 -5.06 0.46 -6.64
C ALA A 234 -5.94 -0.66 -7.21
N VAL A 235 -6.98 -0.31 -7.97
CA VAL A 235 -7.85 -1.29 -8.64
C VAL A 235 -7.11 -2.13 -9.70
N ASP A 236 -6.08 -1.57 -10.34
CA ASP A 236 -5.31 -2.26 -11.38
C ASP A 236 -4.51 -3.42 -10.79
N ILE A 237 -4.15 -3.34 -9.50
CA ILE A 237 -3.47 -4.42 -8.76
C ILE A 237 -4.31 -5.71 -8.73
N GLN A 238 -5.63 -5.60 -8.78
CA GLN A 238 -6.52 -6.78 -8.85
C GLN A 238 -6.38 -7.49 -10.20
N ARG A 239 -6.17 -6.73 -11.28
CA ARG A 239 -6.21 -7.19 -12.67
C ARG A 239 -4.83 -7.60 -13.18
N THR A 240 -3.77 -6.96 -12.71
CA THR A 240 -2.41 -7.15 -13.21
C THR A 240 -1.56 -8.05 -12.31
N THR A 241 -0.45 -8.58 -12.82
CA THR A 241 0.57 -9.27 -12.02
C THR A 241 1.69 -8.28 -11.71
N CYS A 242 1.98 -8.08 -10.44
CA CYS A 242 3.00 -7.12 -10.01
C CYS A 242 4.15 -7.83 -9.29
N GLU A 243 5.32 -7.21 -9.33
CA GLU A 243 6.47 -7.55 -8.52
C GLU A 243 6.79 -6.45 -7.52
N ILE A 244 7.50 -6.84 -6.46
CA ILE A 244 7.93 -5.96 -5.38
C ILE A 244 9.43 -5.74 -5.55
N HIS A 245 9.83 -4.48 -5.65
CA HIS A 245 11.24 -4.09 -5.76
C HIS A 245 11.61 -3.16 -4.61
N GLU A 246 12.80 -3.36 -4.04
CA GLU A 246 13.38 -2.36 -3.14
C GLU A 246 13.70 -1.09 -3.93
N LEU A 247 13.42 0.08 -3.36
CA LEU A 247 13.81 1.36 -3.95
C LEU A 247 15.04 1.90 -3.23
N PRO A 248 16.22 1.90 -3.86
CA PRO A 248 17.41 2.56 -3.32
C PRO A 248 17.15 4.04 -3.07
N LEU A 249 17.60 4.56 -1.93
CA LEU A 249 17.42 5.98 -1.57
C LEU A 249 17.96 6.93 -2.64
N GLU A 250 19.06 6.57 -3.30
CA GLU A 250 19.63 7.38 -4.38
C GLU A 250 18.67 7.52 -5.57
N LEU A 251 17.90 6.47 -5.90
CA LEU A 251 16.93 6.48 -6.99
C LEU A 251 15.63 7.19 -6.59
N VAL A 252 15.23 7.08 -5.32
CA VAL A 252 14.12 7.86 -4.74
C VAL A 252 14.30 9.36 -5.00
N HIS A 253 15.52 9.88 -4.88
CA HIS A 253 15.80 11.31 -5.09
C HIS A 253 16.03 11.73 -6.55
N LYS A 254 16.43 10.81 -7.43
CA LYS A 254 16.85 11.14 -8.80
C LYS A 254 15.82 10.78 -9.87
N SER A 255 14.86 9.90 -9.57
CA SER A 255 13.89 9.42 -10.55
C SER A 255 12.83 10.49 -10.87
N PRO A 256 12.69 10.93 -12.13
CA PRO A 256 11.60 11.83 -12.54
C PRO A 256 10.24 11.18 -12.34
N PHE A 257 10.11 9.88 -12.61
CA PHE A 257 8.86 9.16 -12.35
C PHE A 257 8.41 9.27 -10.89
N LEU A 258 9.32 9.02 -9.93
CA LEU A 258 8.99 9.04 -8.51
C LEU A 258 8.79 10.44 -7.92
N ASN A 259 9.24 11.49 -8.61
CA ASN A 259 9.24 12.86 -8.08
C ASN A 259 8.29 13.83 -8.80
N ASP A 260 8.09 13.65 -10.10
CA ASP A 260 7.32 14.55 -10.96
C ASP A 260 6.05 13.89 -11.48
N ALA A 261 6.13 12.61 -11.88
CA ALA A 261 5.10 11.95 -12.67
C ALA A 261 4.20 10.95 -11.96
N ARG A 262 4.48 10.70 -10.68
CA ARG A 262 3.81 9.65 -9.92
C ARG A 262 2.33 9.93 -9.67
N LEU A 263 1.94 11.18 -9.41
CA LEU A 263 0.59 11.42 -8.92
C LEU A 263 -0.46 11.45 -10.03
N ARG A 264 -1.31 10.42 -10.05
CA ARG A 264 -2.57 10.40 -10.84
C ARG A 264 -3.62 11.38 -10.35
N ASN A 265 -3.50 11.88 -9.12
CA ASN A 265 -4.46 12.80 -8.52
C ASN A 265 -4.02 14.26 -8.77
N PRO A 266 -4.61 14.97 -9.76
CA PRO A 266 -4.27 16.38 -10.00
C PRO A 266 -4.76 17.31 -8.89
N ILE A 267 -5.56 16.82 -7.94
CA ILE A 267 -6.36 17.64 -7.05
C ILE A 267 -6.05 17.25 -5.59
N ILE A 268 -5.45 18.20 -4.85
CA ILE A 268 -5.21 18.20 -3.39
C ILE A 268 -4.09 17.31 -2.83
N LEU A 269 -2.91 17.33 -3.44
CA LEU A 269 -1.67 17.31 -2.64
C LEU A 269 -0.82 18.47 -3.13
N SER A 270 -0.33 19.32 -2.20
CA SER A 270 0.56 20.43 -2.54
C SER A 270 1.67 19.92 -3.48
N PRO A 271 2.07 20.68 -4.53
CA PRO A 271 3.23 20.34 -5.35
C PRO A 271 4.45 19.91 -4.51
N ASP A 272 4.56 20.47 -3.30
CA ASP A 272 5.62 20.14 -2.36
C ASP A 272 5.57 18.73 -1.76
N ILE A 273 4.43 18.03 -1.72
CA ILE A 273 4.35 16.66 -1.17
C ILE A 273 4.64 15.61 -2.25
N ARG A 274 4.43 15.95 -3.53
CA ARG A 274 4.49 14.99 -4.65
C ARG A 274 5.77 14.17 -4.71
N PRO A 275 6.97 14.76 -4.46
CA PRO A 275 8.18 13.97 -4.45
C PRO A 275 8.15 12.91 -3.36
N ILE A 276 8.41 11.64 -3.70
CA ILE A 276 8.33 10.51 -2.77
C ILE A 276 9.15 10.73 -1.47
N PHE A 277 10.27 11.44 -1.54
CA PHE A 277 11.08 11.77 -0.38
C PHE A 277 10.41 12.80 0.55
N ARG A 278 9.66 13.75 -0.03
CA ARG A 278 8.85 14.72 0.72
C ARG A 278 7.58 14.06 1.24
N TYR A 279 7.00 13.11 0.50
CA TYR A 279 5.91 12.26 0.99
C TYR A 279 6.33 11.50 2.26
N LYS A 280 7.52 10.89 2.31
CA LYS A 280 8.03 10.29 3.56
C LYS A 280 8.08 11.29 4.70
N THR A 281 8.54 12.52 4.45
CA THR A 281 8.61 13.58 5.46
C THR A 281 7.22 13.93 5.99
N PHE A 282 6.25 14.09 5.09
CA PHE A 282 4.84 14.28 5.45
C PHE A 282 4.29 13.10 6.27
N MET A 283 4.54 11.86 5.85
CA MET A 283 4.05 10.67 6.54
C MET A 283 4.65 10.52 7.93
N LEU A 284 5.96 10.72 8.08
CA LEU A 284 6.62 10.74 9.38
C LEU A 284 6.03 11.81 10.30
N SER A 285 5.82 13.00 9.75
CA SER A 285 5.22 14.10 10.45
C SER A 285 3.79 13.77 10.91
N LEU A 286 2.95 13.22 10.03
CA LEU A 286 1.61 12.74 10.37
C LEU A 286 1.64 11.67 11.47
N LEU A 287 2.50 10.66 11.34
CA LEU A 287 2.63 9.57 12.31
C LEU A 287 3.12 10.06 13.67
N TRP A 288 4.02 11.04 13.69
CA TRP A 288 4.50 11.67 14.93
C TRP A 288 3.34 12.23 15.75
N HIS A 289 2.40 12.91 15.08
CA HIS A 289 1.21 13.48 15.70
C HIS A 289 0.18 12.40 16.04
N GLU A 290 -0.12 11.50 15.11
CA GLU A 290 -1.07 10.41 15.31
C GLU A 290 -0.66 9.52 16.49
N LEU A 291 0.62 9.32 16.78
CA LEU A 291 1.07 8.56 17.95
C LEU A 291 0.95 9.31 19.29
N ARG A 292 0.80 10.64 19.28
CA ARG A 292 0.76 11.48 20.50
C ARG A 292 -0.62 12.04 20.80
N GLN A 293 -1.41 12.36 19.78
CA GLN A 293 -2.69 13.04 19.90
C GLN A 293 -3.77 12.39 19.06
N ASN A 294 -4.97 12.31 19.64
CA ASN A 294 -6.14 11.90 18.90
C ASN A 294 -6.49 13.04 17.92
N ASN A 295 -7.11 12.70 16.78
CA ASN A 295 -7.57 13.66 15.77
C ASN A 295 -6.46 14.44 15.04
N ALA A 296 -5.21 13.94 15.01
CA ALA A 296 -4.13 14.63 14.31
C ALA A 296 -4.40 14.75 12.80
N ALA A 297 -4.90 13.68 12.18
CA ALA A 297 -5.34 13.70 10.79
C ALA A 297 -6.39 14.78 10.50
N GLU A 298 -7.36 14.97 11.41
CA GLU A 298 -8.40 16.00 11.28
C GLU A 298 -7.82 17.40 11.37
N ALA A 299 -6.93 17.66 12.33
CA ALA A 299 -6.28 18.95 12.48
C ALA A 299 -5.37 19.27 11.27
N ILE A 300 -4.65 18.28 10.73
CA ILE A 300 -3.84 18.44 9.52
C ILE A 300 -4.74 18.76 8.32
N SER A 301 -5.86 18.04 8.15
CA SER A 301 -6.82 18.32 7.09
C SER A 301 -7.40 19.74 7.18
N GLN A 302 -7.72 20.23 8.39
CA GLN A 302 -8.24 21.59 8.59
C GLN A 302 -7.17 22.67 8.38
N SER A 303 -5.91 22.39 8.72
CA SER A 303 -4.79 23.32 8.64
C SER A 303 -3.87 23.05 7.46
N TRP A 304 -4.38 22.40 6.40
CA TRP A 304 -3.60 21.80 5.32
C TRP A 304 -2.48 22.69 4.81
N TRP A 305 -2.80 23.89 4.30
CA TRP A 305 -1.83 24.81 3.71
C TRP A 305 -0.79 25.33 4.71
N ALA A 306 -1.23 25.70 5.92
CA ALA A 306 -0.33 26.18 6.95
C ALA A 306 0.65 25.07 7.39
N TYR A 307 0.16 23.84 7.44
CA TYR A 307 0.96 22.67 7.80
C TYR A 307 1.94 22.27 6.69
N THR A 308 1.53 22.23 5.43
CA THR A 308 2.45 21.95 4.32
C THR A 308 3.52 23.02 4.19
N ASP A 309 3.16 24.29 4.40
CA ASP A 309 4.12 25.40 4.44
C ASP A 309 5.11 25.25 5.59
N TYR A 310 4.61 24.84 6.75
CA TYR A 310 5.43 24.50 7.89
C TYR A 310 6.37 23.33 7.58
N LEU A 311 5.97 22.31 6.84
CA LEU A 311 6.86 21.18 6.52
C LEU A 311 7.92 21.51 5.47
N PHE A 312 7.55 22.24 4.41
CA PHE A 312 8.37 22.26 3.19
C PHE A 312 8.95 23.63 2.82
N LYS A 313 8.43 24.74 3.35
CA LYS A 313 9.03 26.06 3.08
C LYS A 313 10.23 26.31 3.98
N HIS A 314 11.20 27.06 3.45
CA HIS A 314 12.35 27.61 4.19
C HIS A 314 11.87 28.63 5.23
N LYS A 315 11.41 28.12 6.36
CA LYS A 315 11.11 28.87 7.58
C LYS A 315 12.10 28.45 8.68
N PRO A 316 12.33 29.28 9.71
CA PRO A 316 13.20 28.93 10.83
C PRO A 316 12.83 27.56 11.42
N GLU A 317 13.83 26.79 11.85
CA GLU A 317 13.60 25.48 12.47
C GLU A 317 12.79 25.59 13.77
N ASP A 318 12.87 26.75 14.42
CA ASP A 318 12.17 27.14 15.66
C ASP A 318 10.70 27.56 15.46
N ASP A 319 10.21 27.60 14.22
CA ASP A 319 8.79 27.86 13.99
C ASP A 319 7.94 26.81 14.69
N LYS A 320 6.84 27.26 15.29
CA LYS A 320 5.92 26.38 16.03
C LYS A 320 4.94 25.69 15.09
N CYS A 321 4.65 24.43 15.36
CA CYS A 321 3.66 23.66 14.63
C CYS A 321 2.27 24.36 14.60
N PRO A 322 1.64 24.53 13.42
CA PRO A 322 0.38 25.26 13.29
C PRO A 322 -0.84 24.49 13.80
N LEU A 323 -0.73 23.19 14.09
CA LEU A 323 -1.87 22.34 14.44
C LEU A 323 -2.43 22.57 15.85
N ARG A 324 -1.64 23.17 16.75
CA ARG A 324 -2.04 23.50 18.14
C ARG A 324 -2.68 22.34 18.92
N LEU A 325 -2.28 21.10 18.65
CA LEU A 325 -2.80 19.92 19.36
C LEU A 325 -2.22 19.85 20.78
N GLY A 326 -3.03 19.44 21.77
CA GLY A 326 -2.65 19.51 23.19
C GLY A 326 -1.40 18.70 23.58
N GLY A 327 -1.09 17.64 22.84
CA GLY A 327 0.12 16.80 23.04
C GLY A 327 1.30 17.16 22.14
N CYS A 328 1.21 18.30 21.45
CA CYS A 328 2.36 18.95 20.84
C CYS A 328 3.16 19.78 21.87
N GLY A 329 2.82 19.70 23.18
CA GLY A 329 3.46 20.46 24.26
C GLY A 329 2.78 21.80 24.56
N GLU A 330 2.93 22.29 25.79
CA GLU A 330 2.33 23.56 26.27
C GLU A 330 2.83 24.79 25.48
N HIS A 331 3.98 24.66 24.83
CA HIS A 331 4.57 25.68 23.97
C HIS A 331 4.56 25.31 22.47
N GLY A 332 3.94 24.19 22.08
CA GLY A 332 4.08 23.59 20.76
C GLY A 332 5.42 22.87 20.59
N HIS A 333 5.59 22.21 19.44
CA HIS A 333 6.86 21.60 19.02
C HIS A 333 7.43 22.32 17.80
N THR A 334 8.73 22.21 17.62
CA THR A 334 9.47 22.76 16.48
C THR A 334 9.54 21.77 15.31
N LYS A 335 10.07 22.22 14.18
CA LYS A 335 10.35 21.32 13.05
C LYS A 335 11.47 20.34 13.40
N GLN A 336 12.47 20.83 14.12
CA GLN A 336 13.64 20.06 14.52
C GLN A 336 13.25 18.88 15.41
N GLU A 337 12.40 19.08 16.41
CA GLU A 337 11.94 18.01 17.31
C GLU A 337 11.25 16.86 16.56
N MET A 338 10.56 17.18 15.47
CA MET A 338 9.91 16.20 14.62
C MET A 338 10.88 15.54 13.64
N ALA A 339 11.86 16.28 13.12
CA ALA A 339 12.91 15.74 12.26
C ALA A 339 13.85 14.78 13.01
N GLU A 340 14.10 15.05 14.29
CA GLU A 340 14.94 14.21 15.17
C GLU A 340 14.20 12.99 15.73
N TRP A 341 12.87 12.92 15.56
CA TRP A 341 12.09 11.79 16.02
C TRP A 341 12.45 10.52 15.28
N LYS A 342 12.84 9.50 16.05
CA LYS A 342 13.08 8.15 15.56
C LYS A 342 11.88 7.27 15.93
N PRO A 343 11.09 6.78 14.95
CA PRO A 343 10.04 5.81 15.23
C PRO A 343 10.63 4.51 15.79
N LYS A 344 9.81 3.72 16.48
CA LYS A 344 10.19 2.40 17.03
C LYS A 344 10.27 1.29 15.96
N PHE A 345 10.02 1.63 14.71
CA PHE A 345 9.99 0.72 13.56
C PHE A 345 10.86 1.29 12.44
N ASP A 346 11.35 0.40 11.58
CA ASP A 346 12.14 0.76 10.42
C ASP A 346 11.26 1.35 9.31
N ILE A 347 11.85 2.23 8.51
CA ILE A 347 11.19 2.82 7.33
C ILE A 347 11.99 2.53 6.08
N ASN A 348 11.35 1.89 5.11
CA ASN A 348 11.93 1.59 3.81
C ASN A 348 11.00 2.06 2.67
N TYR A 349 11.53 1.97 1.45
CA TYR A 349 10.81 2.29 0.22
C TYR A 349 10.74 1.06 -0.64
N LYS A 350 9.56 0.76 -1.16
CA LYS A 350 9.38 -0.30 -2.15
C LYS A 350 8.53 0.19 -3.30
N LEU A 351 8.71 -0.45 -4.45
CA LEU A 351 7.91 -0.26 -5.65
C LEU A 351 7.11 -1.54 -5.89
N LEU A 352 5.80 -1.42 -6.00
CA LEU A 352 4.94 -2.46 -6.52
C LEU A 352 4.69 -2.17 -8.00
N CYS A 353 5.35 -2.90 -8.90
CA CYS A 353 5.35 -2.59 -10.33
C CYS A 353 4.78 -3.73 -11.17
N PRO A 354 3.99 -3.46 -12.23
CA PRO A 354 3.63 -4.49 -13.20
C PRO A 354 4.88 -5.15 -13.83
N ILE A 355 4.79 -6.46 -14.09
CA ILE A 355 5.92 -7.23 -14.65
C ILE A 355 6.35 -6.74 -16.05
N GLU A 356 5.45 -6.10 -16.78
CA GLU A 356 5.65 -5.56 -18.12
C GLU A 356 6.69 -4.43 -18.14
N TRP A 357 6.96 -3.80 -16.99
CA TRP A 357 7.92 -2.71 -16.84
C TRP A 357 9.32 -3.17 -16.40
N GLN A 358 9.54 -4.48 -16.21
CA GLN A 358 10.81 -5.00 -15.68
C GLN A 358 12.05 -4.54 -16.44
N ASP A 359 12.00 -4.50 -17.78
CA ASP A 359 13.18 -4.11 -18.56
C ASP A 359 13.52 -2.63 -18.42
N GLU A 360 12.51 -1.77 -18.32
CA GLU A 360 12.71 -0.36 -18.02
C GLU A 360 13.22 -0.16 -16.59
N LEU A 361 12.70 -0.92 -15.62
CA LEU A 361 13.21 -0.88 -14.23
C LEU A 361 14.69 -1.31 -14.14
N LYS A 362 15.16 -2.24 -14.99
CA LYS A 362 16.59 -2.56 -15.11
C LYS A 362 17.35 -1.38 -15.73
N HIS A 363 16.81 -0.78 -16.78
CA HIS A 363 17.43 0.36 -17.46
C HIS A 363 17.70 1.54 -16.52
N ILE A 364 16.74 1.87 -15.64
CA ILE A 364 16.89 2.96 -14.65
C ILE A 364 17.56 2.52 -13.34
N GLY A 365 18.04 1.27 -13.26
CA GLY A 365 18.84 0.77 -12.14
C GLY A 365 18.05 0.38 -10.88
N ILE A 366 16.72 0.27 -10.94
CA ILE A 366 15.90 -0.23 -9.83
C ILE A 366 16.11 -1.75 -9.67
N ILE A 367 16.18 -2.46 -10.78
CA ILE A 367 16.50 -3.89 -10.81
C ILE A 367 17.97 -4.06 -11.21
N LYS A 368 18.72 -4.84 -10.43
CA LYS A 368 20.10 -5.22 -10.80
C LYS A 368 20.04 -6.16 -12.01
N ALA A 369 20.86 -5.85 -13.03
CA ALA A 369 20.99 -6.64 -14.26
C ALA A 369 21.40 -8.09 -14.01
#